data_AF-A0A953DSQ1-F1
#
_entry.id   AF-A0A953DSQ1-F1
#
_cell.length_a   1.000
_cell.length_b   1.000
_cell.length_c   1.000
_cell.angle_alpha   90.00
_cell.angle_beta   90.00
_cell.angle_gamma   90.00
#
_symmetry.space_group_name_H-M   'P 1'
#
loop_
_entity.id
_entity.type
_entity.pdbx_description
1 polymer ?
#
loop_
_entity_poly.entity_id
_entity_poly.type
_entity_poly.pdbx_seq_one_letter_code
_entity_poly.pdbx_strand_id
1 'polypeptide(L)'
;MDSSIQVGVRGPTVWVKVEGKGSFLNSGNLKEFAREMLDRGYREFVVDLSDCAMMDSTFMGTMASVALRLKELGRGHLHIVHCGMRSKELLSGLGLDQIFDVHSDGARPPECEALDQTDQHRSPEAKKKHQTETMLEAHEALCEAAPENLPRFKDVLDFLRQDLHRQTPSK
;
A
#
# COMPACT_ATOMS: atom_id res chain seq x y z
N MET A 1 -7.03 -1.95 -19.42
CA MET A 1 -7.20 -2.94 -18.34
C MET A 1 -7.51 -2.15 -17.09
N ASP A 2 -8.71 -2.31 -16.57
CA ASP A 2 -9.11 -1.66 -15.32
C ASP A 2 -8.32 -2.28 -14.17
N SER A 3 -7.88 -1.46 -13.21
CA SER A 3 -7.18 -1.94 -12.02
C SER A 3 -8.15 -1.91 -10.85
N SER A 4 -8.30 -3.04 -10.17
CA SER A 4 -9.20 -3.21 -9.04
C SER A 4 -8.46 -3.82 -7.86
N ILE A 5 -8.96 -3.56 -6.66
CA ILE A 5 -8.54 -4.27 -5.46
C ILE A 5 -9.77 -4.96 -4.92
N GLN A 6 -9.70 -6.26 -4.68
CA GLN A 6 -10.76 -7.01 -4.03
C GLN A 6 -10.32 -7.37 -2.62
N VAL A 7 -11.23 -7.26 -1.65
CA VAL A 7 -10.93 -7.53 -0.25
C VAL A 7 -11.90 -8.54 0.33
N GLY A 8 -11.40 -9.38 1.23
CA GLY A 8 -12.20 -10.39 1.89
C GLY A 8 -11.61 -10.78 3.24
N VAL A 9 -12.42 -11.42 4.08
CA VAL A 9 -11.99 -11.87 5.41
C VAL A 9 -12.24 -13.36 5.52
N ARG A 10 -11.24 -14.10 6.01
CA ARG A 10 -11.36 -15.53 6.31
C ARG A 10 -10.79 -15.80 7.70
N GLY A 11 -11.68 -15.94 8.68
CA GLY A 11 -11.28 -16.12 10.08
C GLY A 11 -10.48 -14.91 10.57
N PRO A 12 -9.24 -15.07 11.08
CA PRO A 12 -8.41 -13.96 11.56
C PRO A 12 -7.65 -13.24 10.43
N THR A 13 -7.77 -13.69 9.19
CA THR A 13 -6.96 -13.21 8.06
C THR A 13 -7.74 -12.30 7.13
N VAL A 14 -7.14 -11.16 6.82
CA VAL A 14 -7.59 -10.21 5.81
C VAL A 14 -6.90 -10.53 4.49
N TRP A 15 -7.68 -10.63 3.43
CA TRP A 15 -7.22 -10.91 2.08
C TRP A 15 -7.38 -9.67 1.21
N VAL A 16 -6.35 -9.38 0.43
CA VAL A 16 -6.31 -8.29 -0.53
C VAL A 16 -5.83 -8.87 -1.85
N LYS A 17 -6.71 -8.95 -2.85
CA LYS A 17 -6.35 -9.34 -4.22
C LYS A 17 -6.14 -8.10 -5.06
N VAL A 18 -5.00 -8.01 -5.73
CA VAL A 18 -4.69 -6.91 -6.66
C VAL A 18 -4.83 -7.40 -8.09
N GLU A 19 -5.75 -6.81 -8.84
CA GLU A 19 -5.95 -7.12 -10.27
C GLU A 19 -5.52 -5.92 -11.12
N GLY A 20 -4.71 -6.16 -12.15
CA GLY A 20 -4.17 -5.11 -13.01
C GLY A 20 -2.95 -4.44 -12.39
N LYS A 21 -3.06 -3.15 -12.00
CA LYS A 21 -1.94 -2.35 -11.51
C LYS A 21 -2.17 -1.87 -10.07
N GLY A 22 -1.20 -2.16 -9.18
CA GLY A 22 -1.08 -1.46 -7.89
C GLY A 22 -0.53 -0.05 -8.14
N SER A 23 -1.32 1.00 -7.88
CA SER A 23 -0.92 2.36 -8.18
C SER A 23 -1.41 3.36 -7.16
N PHE A 24 -0.85 4.58 -7.19
CA PHE A 24 -1.31 5.67 -6.34
C PHE A 24 -2.84 5.91 -6.36
N LEU A 25 -3.53 5.54 -7.45
CA LEU A 25 -4.99 5.68 -7.59
C LEU A 25 -5.77 4.75 -6.64
N ASN A 26 -5.23 3.58 -6.32
CA ASN A 26 -5.86 2.60 -5.43
C ASN A 26 -5.16 2.45 -4.07
N SER A 27 -3.96 3.03 -3.92
CA SER A 27 -3.23 3.12 -2.64
C SER A 27 -4.04 3.77 -1.51
N GLY A 28 -4.75 4.87 -1.80
CA GLY A 28 -5.53 5.58 -0.77
C GLY A 28 -6.61 4.70 -0.14
N ASN A 29 -7.40 4.04 -0.97
CA ASN A 29 -8.48 3.15 -0.51
C ASN A 29 -7.93 1.93 0.22
N LEU A 30 -6.85 1.33 -0.28
CA LEU A 30 -6.18 0.23 0.41
C LEU A 30 -5.70 0.64 1.80
N LYS A 31 -5.12 1.84 1.94
CA LYS A 31 -4.66 2.38 3.22
C LYS A 31 -5.81 2.56 4.20
N GLU A 32 -6.91 3.19 3.77
CA GLU A 32 -8.09 3.41 4.62
C GLU A 32 -8.70 2.08 5.07
N PHE A 33 -8.87 1.14 4.14
CA PHE A 33 -9.34 -0.22 4.45
C PHE A 33 -8.42 -0.94 5.44
N ALA A 34 -7.10 -0.95 5.18
CA ALA A 34 -6.15 -1.62 6.06
C ALA A 34 -6.16 -1.00 7.47
N ARG A 35 -6.26 0.32 7.59
CA ARG A 35 -6.40 1.02 8.89
C ARG A 35 -7.65 0.54 9.62
N GLU A 36 -8.79 0.51 8.95
CA GLU A 36 -10.04 0.06 9.56
C GLU A 36 -9.94 -1.41 10.05
N MET A 37 -9.32 -2.28 9.26
CA MET A 37 -9.13 -3.68 9.65
C MET A 37 -8.17 -3.83 10.83
N LEU A 38 -7.10 -3.03 10.89
CA LEU A 38 -6.20 -2.97 12.04
C LEU A 38 -6.95 -2.52 13.32
N ASP A 39 -7.77 -1.47 13.22
CA ASP A 39 -8.58 -0.95 14.34
C ASP A 39 -9.60 -1.97 14.82
N ARG A 40 -10.17 -2.77 13.92
CA ARG A 40 -11.06 -3.91 14.23
C ARG A 40 -10.33 -5.11 14.85
N GLY A 41 -9.00 -5.08 14.91
CA GLY A 41 -8.20 -6.08 15.59
C GLY A 41 -7.60 -7.15 14.67
N TYR A 42 -7.65 -7.01 13.36
CA TYR A 42 -6.99 -7.95 12.45
C TYR A 42 -5.48 -7.71 12.44
N ARG A 43 -4.71 -8.80 12.46
CA ARG A 43 -3.23 -8.77 12.46
C ARG A 43 -2.59 -9.61 11.36
N GLU A 44 -3.38 -10.42 10.66
CA GLU A 44 -2.89 -11.29 9.59
C GLU A 44 -3.41 -10.74 8.25
N PHE A 45 -2.51 -10.26 7.40
CA PHE A 45 -2.85 -9.74 6.08
C PHE A 45 -2.18 -10.60 5.01
N VAL A 46 -2.94 -10.97 3.97
CA VAL A 46 -2.42 -11.66 2.79
C VAL A 46 -2.73 -10.83 1.56
N VAL A 47 -1.69 -10.45 0.83
CA VAL A 47 -1.78 -9.72 -0.43
C VAL A 47 -1.50 -10.70 -1.58
N ASP A 48 -2.52 -10.95 -2.40
CA ASP A 48 -2.44 -11.78 -3.59
C ASP A 48 -2.11 -10.94 -4.83
N LEU A 49 -0.99 -11.27 -5.47
CA LEU A 49 -0.47 -10.60 -6.66
C LEU A 49 -0.63 -11.44 -7.93
N SER A 50 -1.43 -12.51 -7.94
CA SER A 50 -1.58 -13.42 -9.09
C SER A 50 -1.92 -12.71 -10.41
N ASP A 51 -2.77 -11.68 -10.32
CA ASP A 51 -3.25 -10.89 -11.46
C ASP A 51 -2.68 -9.46 -11.45
N CYS A 52 -1.61 -9.21 -10.67
CA CYS A 52 -0.96 -7.91 -10.56
C CYS A 52 0.21 -7.82 -11.55
N ALA A 53 0.01 -7.06 -12.62
CA ALA A 53 1.00 -6.88 -13.68
C ALA A 53 2.15 -5.92 -13.29
N MET A 54 1.86 -4.94 -12.42
CA MET A 54 2.82 -3.89 -12.05
C MET A 54 2.41 -3.18 -10.75
N MET A 55 3.39 -2.74 -9.97
CA MET A 55 3.21 -1.87 -8.81
C MET A 55 4.10 -0.62 -8.92
N ASP A 56 3.60 0.54 -8.52
CA ASP A 56 4.41 1.75 -8.34
C ASP A 56 4.95 1.88 -6.90
N SER A 57 5.81 2.88 -6.67
CA SER A 57 6.41 3.14 -5.35
C SER A 57 5.35 3.52 -4.32
N THR A 58 4.27 4.20 -4.70
CA THR A 58 3.20 4.60 -3.79
C THR A 58 2.42 3.38 -3.29
N PHE A 59 2.14 2.42 -4.15
CA PHE A 59 1.48 1.17 -3.76
C PHE A 59 2.37 0.33 -2.84
N MET A 60 3.64 0.14 -3.22
CA MET A 60 4.60 -0.60 -2.39
C MET A 60 4.83 0.08 -1.04
N GLY A 61 4.93 1.41 -1.00
CA GLY A 61 5.06 2.18 0.23
C GLY A 61 3.82 2.12 1.12
N THR A 62 2.63 2.01 0.52
CA THR A 62 1.39 1.77 1.27
C THR A 62 1.37 0.37 1.89
N MET A 63 1.80 -0.66 1.17
CA MET A 63 1.95 -1.99 1.77
C MET A 63 3.01 -1.97 2.88
N ALA A 64 4.11 -1.24 2.67
CA ALA A 64 5.16 -1.09 3.67
C ALA A 64 4.64 -0.43 4.95
N SER A 65 3.86 0.65 4.84
CA SER A 65 3.28 1.32 6.00
C SER A 65 2.33 0.41 6.78
N VAL A 66 1.54 -0.43 6.10
CA VAL A 66 0.69 -1.44 6.75
C VAL A 66 1.55 -2.49 7.48
N ALA A 67 2.60 -3.01 6.86
CA ALA A 67 3.49 -3.99 7.50
C ALA A 67 4.26 -3.41 8.69
N LEU A 68 4.77 -2.19 8.57
CA LEU A 68 5.42 -1.48 9.67
C LEU A 68 4.43 -1.32 10.84
N ARG A 69 3.20 -0.90 10.57
CA ARG A 69 2.16 -0.76 11.60
C ARG A 69 1.81 -2.09 12.28
N LEU A 70 1.73 -3.18 11.52
CA LEU A 70 1.52 -4.53 12.06
C LEU A 70 2.66 -4.96 13.00
N LYS A 71 3.90 -4.60 12.63
CA LYS A 71 5.09 -4.85 13.46
C LYS A 71 5.08 -4.04 14.75
N GLU A 72 4.70 -2.76 14.70
CA GLU A 72 4.56 -1.89 15.88
C GLU A 72 3.53 -2.41 16.89
N LEU A 73 2.39 -2.90 16.39
CA LEU A 73 1.31 -3.42 17.24
C LEU A 73 1.65 -4.76 17.91
N GLY A 74 2.75 -5.41 17.50
CA GLY A 74 3.24 -6.67 18.04
C GLY A 74 2.45 -7.88 17.54
N ARG A 75 3.13 -8.78 16.81
CA ARG A 75 2.63 -10.07 16.29
C ARG A 75 1.67 -9.99 15.09
N GLY A 76 1.78 -8.96 14.26
CA GLY A 76 1.08 -8.93 12.97
C GLY A 76 2.00 -9.26 11.80
N HIS A 77 1.45 -9.92 10.78
CA HIS A 77 2.16 -10.36 9.59
C HIS A 77 1.48 -9.83 8.33
N LEU A 78 2.31 -9.40 7.37
CA LEU A 78 1.87 -9.13 6.00
C LEU A 78 2.54 -10.14 5.09
N HIS A 79 1.73 -11.02 4.54
CA HIS A 79 2.12 -12.06 3.60
C HIS A 79 1.86 -11.59 2.17
N ILE A 80 2.79 -11.88 1.26
CA ILE A 80 2.58 -11.68 -0.17
C ILE A 80 2.56 -13.05 -0.84
N VAL A 81 1.49 -13.37 -1.56
CA VAL A 81 1.33 -14.65 -2.29
C VAL A 81 1.28 -14.41 -3.79
N HIS A 82 1.63 -15.45 -4.57
CA HIS A 82 1.67 -15.41 -6.05
C HIS A 82 2.51 -14.25 -6.61
N CYS A 83 3.58 -13.87 -5.90
CA CYS A 83 4.48 -12.81 -6.31
C CYS A 83 5.41 -13.31 -7.44
N GLY A 84 5.20 -12.82 -8.66
CA GLY A 84 6.08 -13.11 -9.78
C GLY A 84 7.51 -12.55 -9.59
N MET A 85 8.49 -13.08 -10.33
CA MET A 85 9.92 -12.75 -10.14
C MET A 85 10.20 -11.24 -10.22
N ARG A 86 9.58 -10.53 -11.17
CA ARG A 86 9.75 -9.08 -11.33
C ARG A 86 9.28 -8.30 -10.09
N SER A 87 8.11 -8.65 -9.55
CA SER A 87 7.59 -8.01 -8.35
C SER A 87 8.46 -8.31 -7.14
N LYS A 88 8.96 -9.55 -7.03
CA LYS A 88 9.90 -9.95 -5.98
C LYS A 88 11.22 -9.16 -6.04
N GLU A 89 11.79 -8.97 -7.22
CA GLU A 89 13.00 -8.15 -7.43
C GLU A 89 12.77 -6.70 -7.04
N LEU A 90 11.60 -6.13 -7.37
CA LEU A 90 11.25 -4.77 -6.97
C LEU A 90 11.13 -4.63 -5.45
N LEU A 91 10.47 -5.58 -4.79
CA LEU A 91 10.30 -5.57 -3.33
C LEU A 91 11.65 -5.71 -2.61
N SER A 92 12.51 -6.63 -3.05
CA SER A 92 13.85 -6.80 -2.48
C SER A 92 14.77 -5.60 -2.79
N GLY A 93 14.68 -5.02 -3.99
CA GLY A 93 15.39 -3.79 -4.36
C GLY A 93 14.96 -2.54 -3.59
N LEU A 94 13.86 -2.62 -2.83
CA LEU A 94 13.39 -1.60 -1.89
C LEU A 94 13.64 -1.99 -0.42
N GLY A 95 14.21 -3.17 -0.15
CA GLY A 95 14.46 -3.70 1.19
C GLY A 95 13.21 -4.18 1.93
N LEU A 96 12.08 -4.36 1.22
CA LEU A 96 10.79 -4.72 1.81
C LEU A 96 10.65 -6.22 2.09
N ASP A 97 11.55 -7.03 1.55
CA ASP A 97 11.71 -8.45 1.86
C ASP A 97 12.01 -8.72 3.35
N GLN A 98 12.46 -7.71 4.09
CA GLN A 98 12.70 -7.79 5.54
C GLN A 98 11.43 -7.59 6.38
N ILE A 99 10.34 -7.11 5.78
CA ILE A 99 9.07 -6.83 6.48
C ILE A 99 7.87 -7.57 5.87
N PHE A 100 8.04 -8.14 4.68
CA PHE A 100 7.03 -8.98 4.04
C PHE A 100 7.42 -10.45 4.07
N ASP A 101 6.47 -11.30 4.44
CA ASP A 101 6.60 -12.75 4.30
C ASP A 101 6.14 -13.15 2.89
N VAL A 102 7.09 -13.27 1.95
CA VAL A 102 6.79 -13.57 0.54
C VAL A 102 6.72 -15.08 0.29
N HIS A 103 5.56 -15.57 -0.12
CA HIS A 103 5.28 -16.96 -0.44
C HIS A 103 5.01 -17.13 -1.95
N SER A 104 5.57 -18.19 -2.53
CA SER A 104 5.38 -18.50 -3.96
C SER A 104 4.00 -19.11 -4.24
N ASP A 105 3.47 -19.88 -3.29
CA ASP A 105 2.17 -20.54 -3.37
C ASP A 105 1.28 -20.08 -2.22
N GLY A 106 0.03 -19.71 -2.51
CA GLY A 106 -0.94 -19.26 -1.52
C GLY A 106 -2.35 -19.78 -1.81
N ALA A 107 -3.18 -19.88 -0.76
CA ALA A 107 -4.61 -20.12 -0.96
C ALA A 107 -5.23 -18.93 -1.71
N ARG A 108 -6.33 -19.16 -2.42
CA ARG A 108 -7.08 -18.06 -3.04
C ARG A 108 -7.79 -17.23 -1.96
N PRO A 109 -7.98 -15.91 -2.22
CA PRO A 109 -8.85 -15.07 -1.42
C PRO A 109 -10.25 -15.71 -1.26
N PRO A 110 -10.94 -15.48 -0.13
CA PRO A 110 -12.35 -15.85 0.04
C PRO A 110 -13.25 -15.06 -0.93
N GLU A 111 -14.56 -15.25 -0.86
CA GLU A 111 -15.50 -14.40 -1.60
C GLU A 111 -15.27 -12.93 -1.18
N CYS A 112 -14.89 -12.09 -2.13
CA CYS A 112 -14.43 -10.73 -1.88
C CYS A 112 -15.42 -9.69 -2.41
N GLU A 113 -15.40 -8.51 -1.80
CA GLU A 113 -16.02 -7.30 -2.33
C GLU A 113 -14.94 -6.43 -2.99
N ALA A 114 -15.28 -5.77 -4.10
CA ALA A 114 -14.36 -4.86 -4.76
C ALA A 114 -14.28 -3.53 -3.98
N LEU A 115 -13.07 -3.05 -3.73
CA LEU A 115 -12.84 -1.67 -3.35
C LEU A 115 -13.07 -0.80 -4.59
N ASP A 116 -14.21 -0.12 -4.63
CA ASP A 116 -14.43 0.91 -5.62
C ASP A 116 -13.49 2.10 -5.40
N GLN A 117 -13.07 2.76 -6.48
CA GLN A 117 -12.34 4.03 -6.44
C GLN A 117 -13.28 5.18 -6.02
N THR A 118 -13.87 5.10 -4.83
CA THR A 118 -14.89 6.05 -4.34
C THR A 118 -14.28 7.26 -3.66
N ASP A 119 -13.45 8.00 -4.38
CA ASP A 119 -13.05 9.36 -3.98
C ASP A 119 -14.11 10.40 -4.43
N GLN A 120 -15.40 10.02 -4.43
CA GLN A 120 -16.46 10.78 -5.11
C GLN A 120 -17.05 11.94 -4.29
N HIS A 121 -16.70 12.06 -3.00
CA HIS A 121 -17.27 13.07 -2.10
C HIS A 121 -16.33 14.24 -1.75
N ARG A 122 -15.14 14.33 -2.36
CA ARG A 122 -14.20 15.44 -2.12
C ARG A 122 -14.19 16.43 -3.28
N SER A 123 -13.96 17.70 -2.97
CA SER A 123 -13.64 18.68 -4.00
C SER A 123 -12.36 18.26 -4.75
N PRO A 124 -12.16 18.68 -6.02
CA PRO A 124 -10.96 18.34 -6.78
C PRO A 124 -9.66 18.72 -6.05
N GLU A 125 -9.67 19.85 -5.35
CA GLU A 125 -8.54 20.33 -4.54
C GLU A 125 -8.27 19.43 -3.33
N ALA A 126 -9.32 19.05 -2.59
CA ALA A 126 -9.19 18.16 -1.44
C ALA A 126 -8.75 16.74 -1.86
N LYS A 127 -9.19 16.28 -3.03
CA LYS A 127 -8.74 15.01 -3.63
C LYS A 127 -7.26 15.06 -3.99
N LYS A 128 -6.83 16.13 -4.67
CA LYS A 128 -5.42 16.32 -5.04
C LYS A 128 -4.52 16.36 -3.80
N LYS A 129 -4.89 17.15 -2.79
CA LYS A 129 -4.15 17.25 -1.54
C LYS A 129 -3.98 15.88 -0.88
N HIS A 130 -5.08 15.13 -0.75
CA HIS A 130 -5.05 13.81 -0.14
C HIS A 130 -4.20 12.79 -0.91
N GLN A 131 -4.20 12.87 -2.25
CA GLN A 131 -3.31 12.06 -3.08
C GLN A 131 -1.85 12.41 -2.84
N THR A 132 -1.50 13.70 -2.76
CA THR A 132 -0.13 14.13 -2.45
C THR A 132 0.30 13.67 -1.04
N GLU A 133 -0.59 13.74 -0.04
CA GLU A 133 -0.34 13.21 1.32
C GLU A 133 -0.06 11.70 1.27
N THR A 134 -0.92 10.94 0.57
CA THR A 134 -0.76 9.48 0.43
C THR A 134 0.55 9.11 -0.25
N MET A 135 0.94 9.84 -1.30
CA MET A 135 2.22 9.64 -1.98
C MET A 135 3.41 9.93 -1.05
N LEU A 136 3.35 11.02 -0.29
CA LEU A 136 4.42 11.40 0.63
C LEU A 136 4.63 10.33 1.70
N GLU A 137 3.55 9.95 2.39
CA GLU A 137 3.60 8.94 3.45
C GLU A 137 4.10 7.59 2.92
N ALA A 138 3.69 7.19 1.72
CA ALA A 138 4.17 5.95 1.11
C ALA A 138 5.70 5.98 0.89
N HIS A 139 6.25 7.08 0.39
CA HIS A 139 7.71 7.19 0.19
C HIS A 139 8.46 7.28 1.52
N GLU A 140 7.89 7.93 2.53
CA GLU A 140 8.45 7.96 3.88
C GLU A 140 8.49 6.56 4.50
N ALA A 141 7.44 5.76 4.34
CA ALA A 141 7.40 4.37 4.79
C ALA A 141 8.45 3.49 4.08
N LEU A 142 8.72 3.71 2.78
CA LEU A 142 9.81 3.04 2.08
C LEU A 142 11.18 3.39 2.65
N CYS A 143 11.37 4.65 3.09
CA CYS A 143 12.61 5.10 3.71
C CYS A 143 12.77 4.56 5.14
N GLU A 144 11.66 4.44 5.86
CA GLU A 144 11.64 3.84 7.20
C GLU A 144 11.93 2.34 7.16
N ALA A 145 11.34 1.63 6.19
CA ALA A 145 11.59 0.21 5.97
C ALA A 145 13.05 -0.07 5.58
N ALA A 146 13.64 0.81 4.75
CA ALA A 146 15.02 0.69 4.29
C ALA A 146 15.66 2.09 4.12
N PRO A 147 16.53 2.53 5.06
CA PRO A 147 17.15 3.86 5.03
C PRO A 147 17.92 4.18 3.74
N GLU A 148 18.37 3.17 3.00
CA GLU A 148 19.07 3.31 1.72
C GLU A 148 18.19 3.95 0.63
N ASN A 149 16.86 3.97 0.84
CA ASN A 149 15.91 4.61 -0.05
C ASN A 149 15.90 6.15 0.08
N LEU A 150 16.37 6.72 1.19
CA LEU A 150 16.40 8.17 1.42
C LEU A 150 17.11 8.96 0.31
N PRO A 151 18.37 8.65 -0.08
CA PRO A 151 19.04 9.38 -1.16
C PRO A 151 18.36 9.17 -2.52
N ARG A 152 17.67 8.04 -2.74
CA ARG A 152 16.98 7.71 -4.00
C ARG A 152 15.69 8.53 -4.16
N PHE A 153 15.01 8.83 -3.06
CA PHE A 153 13.70 9.49 -3.06
C PHE A 153 13.72 10.95 -2.58
N LYS A 154 14.89 11.48 -2.21
CA LYS A 154 15.04 12.84 -1.68
C LYS A 154 14.30 13.89 -2.52
N ASP A 155 14.56 13.95 -3.83
CA ASP A 155 13.97 14.96 -4.70
C ASP A 155 12.44 14.83 -4.79
N VAL A 156 11.92 13.60 -4.77
CA VAL A 156 10.48 13.32 -4.79
C VAL A 156 9.85 13.74 -3.46
N LEU A 157 10.47 13.40 -2.33
CA LEU A 157 10.00 13.78 -0.99
C LEU A 157 9.98 15.31 -0.83
N ASP A 158 11.03 16.00 -1.25
CA ASP A 158 11.14 17.46 -1.18
C ASP A 158 10.08 18.12 -2.06
N PHE A 159 9.83 17.59 -3.26
CA PHE A 159 8.76 18.06 -4.14
C PHE A 159 7.37 17.89 -3.49
N LEU A 160 7.04 16.70 -2.98
CA LEU A 160 5.74 16.40 -2.37
C LEU A 160 5.48 17.26 -1.12
N ARG A 161 6.50 17.48 -0.29
CA ARG A 161 6.42 18.39 0.87
C ARG A 161 6.14 19.83 0.46
N GLN A 162 6.82 20.33 -0.57
CA GLN A 162 6.59 21.69 -1.07
C GLN A 162 5.19 21.84 -1.69
N ASP A 163 4.73 20.85 -2.44
CA ASP A 163 3.39 20.84 -3.05
C ASP A 163 2.30 20.91 -1.97
N LEU A 164 2.43 20.16 -0.86
CA LEU A 164 1.50 20.23 0.28
C LEU A 164 1.49 21.59 0.97
N HIS A 165 2.66 22.21 1.15
CA HIS A 165 2.74 23.55 1.74
C HIS A 165 2.03 24.59 0.86
N ARG A 166 2.20 24.51 -0.47
CA ARG A 166 1.52 25.41 -1.42
C ARG A 166 0.00 25.23 -1.43
N GLN A 167 -0.49 24.04 -1.13
CA GLN A 167 -1.92 23.71 -1.07
C GLN A 167 -2.56 24.01 0.29
N THR A 168 -1.77 24.42 1.30
CA THR A 168 -2.29 24.86 2.60
C THR A 168 -2.43 26.37 2.56
N PRO A 169 -3.65 26.95 2.48
CA PRO A 169 -3.80 28.40 2.48
C PRO A 169 -3.24 28.94 3.79
N SER A 170 -2.34 29.93 3.68
CA SER A 170 -1.90 30.72 4.83
C SER A 170 -3.16 31.34 5.45
N LYS A 171 -3.51 30.91 6.65
CA LYS A 171 -4.56 31.54 7.46
C LYS A 171 -4.17 32.96 7.82
#